data_AF-K2N8P1-F1
#
_entry.id   AF-K2N8P1-F1
#
_cell.length_a   1.000
_cell.length_b   1.000
_cell.length_c   1.000
_cell.angle_alpha   90.00
_cell.angle_beta   90.00
_cell.angle_gamma   90.00
#
_symmetry.space_group_name_H-M   'P 1'
#
loop_
_entity.id
_entity.type
_entity.pdbx_description
1 polymer ?
#
loop_
_entity_poly.entity_id
_entity_poly.type
_entity_poly.pdbx_seq_one_letter_code
_entity_poly.pdbx_strand_id
1 'polypeptide(L)'
;MDGEVTTLLFIAGALFVGLPLIVSAVVGRFAGLRAVLWSGTLLVVVLLLGAAWVYHNNADIEHGPTFTVIIYLMFFAFPLFTTAVVGATAGLWLRQRAREPRTEKPT
;
A
#
# COMPACT_ATOMS: atom_id res chain seq x y z
N MET A 1 -32.25 -0.96 -4.75
CA MET A 1 -31.01 -0.43 -5.35
C MET A 1 -29.92 -0.17 -4.30
N ASP A 2 -30.25 0.06 -3.03
CA ASP A 2 -29.25 0.42 -2.01
C ASP A 2 -28.34 -0.73 -1.55
N GLY A 3 -28.81 -1.98 -1.63
CA GLY A 3 -28.03 -3.16 -1.23
C GLY A 3 -26.86 -3.50 -2.17
N GLU A 4 -27.02 -3.30 -3.48
CA GLU A 4 -25.95 -3.54 -4.47
C GLU A 4 -24.83 -2.51 -4.35
N VAL A 5 -25.18 -1.22 -4.18
CA VAL A 5 -24.21 -0.14 -4.00
C VAL A 5 -23.40 -0.34 -2.71
N THR A 6 -24.05 -0.73 -1.61
CA THR A 6 -23.36 -1.01 -0.34
C THR A 6 -22.38 -2.18 -0.48
N THR A 7 -22.79 -3.23 -1.20
CA THR A 7 -21.93 -4.41 -1.44
C THR A 7 -20.73 -4.04 -2.29
N LEU A 8 -20.92 -3.24 -3.35
CA LEU A 8 -19.84 -2.76 -4.21
C LEU A 8 -18.84 -1.88 -3.45
N LEU A 9 -19.31 -0.98 -2.58
CA LEU A 9 -18.46 -0.15 -1.73
C LEU A 9 -17.64 -0.99 -0.75
N PHE A 10 -18.24 -2.03 -0.17
CA PHE A 10 -17.53 -2.95 0.72
C PHE A 10 -16.43 -3.71 -0.03
N ILE A 11 -16.72 -4.24 -1.22
CA ILE A 11 -15.74 -4.92 -2.06
C ILE A 11 -14.61 -3.96 -2.45
N ALA A 12 -14.94 -2.74 -2.87
CA ALA A 12 -13.95 -1.73 -3.23
C ALA A 12 -13.04 -1.37 -2.06
N GLY A 13 -13.59 -1.18 -0.85
CA GLY A 13 -12.82 -0.93 0.36
C GLY A 13 -11.92 -2.11 0.75
N ALA A 14 -12.45 -3.34 0.68
CA ALA A 14 -11.70 -4.56 0.95
C ALA A 14 -10.54 -4.75 -0.04
N LEU A 15 -10.77 -4.46 -1.32
CA LEU A 15 -9.73 -4.49 -2.34
C LEU A 15 -8.70 -3.38 -2.14
N PHE A 16 -9.14 -2.16 -1.79
CA PHE A 16 -8.25 -1.01 -1.58
C PHE A 16 -7.21 -1.29 -0.47
N VAL A 17 -7.60 -2.01 0.59
CA VAL A 17 -6.67 -2.40 1.67
C VAL A 17 -5.99 -3.73 1.38
N GLY A 18 -6.74 -4.70 0.88
CA GLY A 18 -6.30 -6.09 0.72
C GLY A 18 -5.27 -6.28 -0.39
N LEU A 19 -5.46 -5.67 -1.56
CA LEU A 19 -4.54 -5.82 -2.69
C LEU A 19 -3.12 -5.32 -2.35
N PRO A 20 -2.94 -4.08 -1.88
CA PRO A 20 -1.61 -3.57 -1.54
C PRO A 20 -0.92 -4.41 -0.48
N LEU A 21 -1.66 -4.86 0.53
CA LEU A 21 -1.14 -5.70 1.59
C LEU A 21 -0.66 -7.06 1.07
N ILE A 22 -1.49 -7.75 0.27
CA ILE A 22 -1.15 -9.07 -0.29
C ILE A 22 0.02 -8.95 -1.26
N VAL A 23 -0.04 -8.00 -2.20
CA VAL A 23 1.03 -7.79 -3.20
C VAL A 23 2.35 -7.50 -2.50
N SER A 24 2.34 -6.60 -1.51
CA SER A 24 3.56 -6.23 -0.79
C SER A 24 4.10 -7.38 0.06
N ALA A 25 3.22 -8.18 0.67
CA ALA A 25 3.61 -9.40 1.38
C ALA A 25 4.25 -10.46 0.47
N VAL A 26 3.72 -10.64 -0.73
CA VAL A 26 4.31 -11.52 -1.75
C VAL A 26 5.69 -11.00 -2.16
N VAL A 27 5.82 -9.70 -2.44
CA VAL A 27 7.12 -9.07 -2.77
C VAL A 27 8.13 -9.25 -1.64
N GLY A 28 7.74 -8.99 -0.38
CA GLY A 28 8.59 -9.20 0.79
C GLY A 28 9.01 -10.65 0.96
N ARG A 29 8.09 -11.59 0.74
CA ARG A 29 8.36 -13.03 0.86
C ARG A 29 9.36 -13.52 -0.18
N PHE A 30 9.17 -13.17 -1.45
CA PHE A 30 9.92 -13.79 -2.56
C PHE A 30 11.07 -12.94 -3.09
N ALA A 31 10.90 -11.63 -3.21
CA ALA A 31 11.88 -10.76 -3.89
C ALA A 31 12.97 -10.20 -2.95
N GLY A 32 12.70 -10.13 -1.65
CA GLY A 32 13.68 -9.81 -0.61
C GLY A 32 13.88 -8.31 -0.39
N LEU A 33 14.80 -7.94 0.50
CA LEU A 33 14.87 -6.58 1.04
C LEU A 33 15.10 -5.50 -0.03
N ARG A 34 16.00 -5.73 -0.99
CA ARG A 34 16.28 -4.76 -2.06
C ARG A 34 15.03 -4.49 -2.91
N ALA A 35 14.30 -5.54 -3.27
CA ALA A 35 13.09 -5.40 -4.06
C ALA A 35 11.98 -4.66 -3.28
N VAL A 36 11.85 -4.93 -1.98
CA VAL A 36 10.91 -4.19 -1.09
C VAL A 36 11.25 -2.71 -1.05
N LEU A 37 12.53 -2.35 -0.92
CA LEU A 37 12.97 -0.96 -0.93
C LEU A 37 12.65 -0.29 -2.27
N TRP A 38 13.01 -0.93 -3.40
CA TRP A 38 12.71 -0.39 -4.72
C TRP A 38 11.21 -0.25 -4.98
N SER A 39 10.39 -1.23 -4.60
CA SER A 39 8.94 -1.15 -4.74
C SER A 39 8.35 -0.06 -3.85
N GLY A 40 8.90 0.14 -2.64
CA GLY A 40 8.51 1.22 -1.75
C GLY A 40 8.84 2.59 -2.32
N THR A 41 10.06 2.77 -2.84
CA THR A 41 10.46 4.01 -3.53
C THR A 41 9.58 4.28 -4.73
N LEU A 42 9.32 3.27 -5.58
CA LEU A 42 8.45 3.41 -6.74
C LEU A 42 7.03 3.82 -6.32
N LEU A 43 6.49 3.20 -5.27
CA LEU A 43 5.16 3.55 -4.75
C LEU A 43 5.12 5.01 -4.27
N VAL A 44 6.13 5.47 -3.52
CA VAL A 44 6.21 6.87 -3.08
C VAL A 44 6.25 7.82 -4.28
N VAL A 45 7.05 7.52 -5.31
CA VAL A 45 7.12 8.33 -6.53
C VAL A 45 5.76 8.40 -7.21
N VAL A 46 5.06 7.27 -7.37
CA VAL A 46 3.72 7.23 -7.98
C VAL A 46 2.71 8.05 -7.17
N LEU A 47 2.73 7.95 -5.84
CA LEU A 47 1.84 8.72 -4.97
C LEU A 47 2.11 10.23 -5.05
N LEU A 48 3.38 10.64 -5.11
CA LEU A 48 3.75 12.05 -5.27
C LEU A 48 3.39 12.59 -6.66
N LEU A 49 3.54 11.79 -7.72
CA LEU A 49 3.07 12.15 -9.06
C LEU A 49 1.55 12.30 -9.09
N GLY A 50 0.81 11.41 -8.41
CA GLY A 50 -0.63 11.54 -8.21
C GLY A 50 -1.01 12.83 -7.48
N ALA A 51 -0.28 13.19 -6.42
CA ALA A 51 -0.49 14.43 -5.70
C ALA A 51 -0.23 15.67 -6.58
N ALA A 52 0.84 15.67 -7.37
CA ALA A 52 1.15 16.76 -8.31
C ALA A 52 0.06 16.87 -9.41
N TRP A 53 -0.43 15.74 -9.91
CA TRP A 53 -1.54 15.70 -10.85
C TRP A 53 -2.82 16.28 -10.25
N VAL A 54 -3.17 15.88 -9.03
CA VAL A 54 -4.33 16.40 -8.29
C VAL A 54 -4.18 17.91 -8.08
N TYR A 55 -2.99 18.39 -7.69
CA TYR A 55 -2.72 19.81 -7.52
C TYR A 55 -3.00 20.60 -8.80
N HIS A 56 -2.50 20.13 -9.94
CA HIS A 56 -2.60 20.86 -11.21
C HIS A 56 -4.02 20.87 -11.78
N ASN A 57 -4.73 19.74 -11.70
CA ASN A 57 -6.08 19.61 -12.28
C ASN A 57 -7.20 20.18 -11.41
N ASN A 58 -6.91 20.51 -10.15
CA ASN A 58 -7.88 21.06 -9.21
C ASN A 58 -7.51 22.49 -8.79
N ALA A 59 -6.72 23.18 -9.61
CA ALA A 59 -6.29 24.56 -9.36
C ALA A 59 -7.47 25.53 -9.19
N ASP A 60 -8.60 25.25 -9.86
CA ASP A 60 -9.78 26.12 -9.89
C ASP A 60 -10.86 25.73 -8.86
N ILE A 61 -10.59 24.78 -7.96
CA ILE A 61 -11.56 24.40 -6.91
C ILE A 61 -11.61 25.50 -5.84
N GLU A 62 -12.84 25.82 -5.40
CA GLU A 62 -13.19 26.88 -4.45
C GLU A 62 -12.37 26.89 -3.15
N HIS A 63 -11.84 25.74 -2.73
CA HIS A 63 -11.04 25.56 -1.50
C HIS A 63 -9.51 25.58 -1.75
N GLY A 64 -9.10 25.77 -3.00
CA GLY A 64 -7.72 25.78 -3.46
C GLY A 64 -7.12 24.38 -3.65
N PRO A 65 -6.15 24.22 -4.57
CA PRO A 65 -5.55 22.92 -4.91
C PRO A 65 -4.82 22.27 -3.74
N THR A 66 -4.30 23.06 -2.81
CA THR A 66 -3.61 22.58 -1.61
C THR A 66 -4.52 21.74 -0.70
N PHE A 67 -5.78 22.15 -0.52
CA PHE A 67 -6.72 21.41 0.31
C PHE A 67 -7.01 20.02 -0.27
N THR A 68 -7.28 19.95 -1.57
CA THR A 68 -7.52 18.68 -2.29
C THR A 68 -6.31 17.74 -2.23
N VAL A 69 -5.09 18.29 -2.34
CA VAL A 69 -3.85 17.50 -2.18
C VAL A 69 -3.70 16.96 -0.76
N ILE A 70 -4.00 17.76 0.27
CA ILE A 70 -3.94 17.29 1.67
C ILE A 70 -4.92 16.12 1.87
N ILE A 71 -6.15 16.24 1.37
CA ILE A 71 -7.15 15.16 1.44
C ILE A 71 -6.64 13.90 0.71
N TYR A 72 -6.09 14.05 -0.49
CA TYR A 72 -5.50 12.94 -1.24
C TYR A 72 -4.37 12.25 -0.44
N LEU A 73 -3.45 13.05 0.12
CA LEU A 73 -2.32 12.50 0.87
C LEU A 73 -2.77 11.78 2.14
N MET A 74 -3.70 12.36 2.90
CA MET A 74 -4.15 11.82 4.19
C MET A 74 -5.06 10.60 4.04
N PHE A 75 -6.00 10.62 3.10
CA PHE A 75 -7.05 9.59 3.01
C PHE A 75 -6.78 8.53 1.95
N PHE A 76 -5.90 8.80 0.98
CA PHE A 76 -5.58 7.85 -0.08
C PHE A 76 -4.13 7.39 0.00
N ALA A 77 -3.18 8.33 -0.12
CA ALA A 77 -1.77 7.97 -0.23
C ALA A 77 -1.23 7.33 1.05
N PHE A 78 -1.55 7.89 2.22
CA PHE A 78 -1.06 7.41 3.50
C PHE A 78 -1.60 6.00 3.86
N PRO A 79 -2.91 5.71 3.76
CA PRO A 79 -3.42 4.35 3.96
C PRO A 79 -2.83 3.34 2.97
N LEU A 80 -2.68 3.72 1.71
CA LEU A 80 -2.10 2.84 0.69
C LEU A 80 -0.63 2.54 0.96
N PHE A 81 0.15 3.55 1.35
CA PHE A 81 1.56 3.36 1.70
C PHE A 81 1.73 2.51 2.97
N THR A 82 0.95 2.79 4.03
CA THR A 82 1.04 2.04 5.29
C THR A 82 0.66 0.58 5.13
N THR A 83 -0.41 0.28 4.39
CA THR A 83 -0.81 -1.11 4.08
C THR A 83 0.25 -1.86 3.28
N ALA A 84 0.89 -1.19 2.32
CA ALA A 84 2.01 -1.77 1.57
C ALA A 84 3.22 -2.05 2.46
N VAL A 85 3.61 -1.12 3.34
CA VAL A 85 4.70 -1.33 4.31
C VAL A 85 4.42 -2.51 5.23
N VAL A 86 3.22 -2.57 5.82
CA VAL A 86 2.79 -3.66 6.70
C VAL A 86 2.86 -5.00 5.96
N GLY A 87 2.33 -5.05 4.74
CA GLY A 87 2.41 -6.23 3.88
C GLY A 87 3.87 -6.66 3.64
N ALA A 88 4.72 -5.73 3.19
CA ALA A 88 6.13 -6.01 2.90
C ALA A 88 6.89 -6.52 4.13
N THR A 89 6.70 -5.90 5.29
CA THR A 89 7.32 -6.32 6.55
C THR A 89 6.85 -7.72 6.95
N ALA A 90 5.55 -8.01 6.86
CA ALA A 90 5.03 -9.35 7.12
C ALA A 90 5.62 -10.40 6.17
N GLY A 91 5.73 -10.07 4.87
CA GLY A 91 6.36 -10.92 3.88
C GLY A 91 7.83 -11.22 4.17
N LEU A 92 8.61 -10.19 4.52
CA LEU A 92 10.01 -10.32 4.90
C LEU A 92 10.18 -11.17 6.17
N TRP A 93 9.33 -10.96 7.17
CA TRP A 93 9.35 -11.75 8.40
C TRP A 93 9.04 -13.23 8.13
N LEU A 94 8.04 -13.53 7.31
CA LEU A 94 7.73 -14.90 6.89
C LEU A 94 8.90 -15.56 6.14
N ARG A 95 9.61 -14.79 5.31
CA ARG A 95 10.82 -15.27 4.62
C ARG A 95 11.94 -15.59 5.59
N GLN A 96 12.14 -14.78 6.63
CA GLN A 96 13.14 -15.02 7.67
C GLN A 96 12.81 -16.28 8.47
N ARG A 97 11.55 -16.44 8.91
CA ARG A 97 11.09 -17.66 9.59
C ARG A 97 11.27 -18.93 8.77
N ALA A 98 11.04 -18.87 7.46
CA ALA A 98 11.24 -20.02 6.58
C ALA A 98 12.73 -20.40 6.40
N ARG A 99 13.66 -19.52 6.79
CA ARG A 99 15.11 -19.72 6.69
C ARG A 99 15.76 -20.15 8.00
N GLU A 100 15.06 -20.05 9.14
CA GLU A 100 15.53 -20.62 10.40
C GLU A 100 15.46 -22.15 10.28
N PRO A 101 16.61 -22.86 10.25
CA PRO A 101 16.58 -24.31 10.32
C PRO A 101 16.00 -24.65 11.70
N ARG A 102 15.07 -25.61 11.76
CA ARG A 102 14.87 -26.36 13.01
C ARG A 102 16.25 -26.82 13.42
N THR A 103 16.78 -26.27 14.50
CA THR A 103 17.85 -26.91 15.26
C THR A 103 17.32 -28.28 15.63
N GLU A 104 17.62 -29.27 14.80
CA GLU A 104 17.59 -30.67 15.19
C GLU A 104 18.38 -30.74 16.48
N LYS A 105 17.67 -31.06 17.55
CA LYS A 105 18.25 -31.49 18.81
C LYS A 105 19.12 -32.71 18.45
N PRO A 106 20.44 -32.69 18.63
CA PRO A 106 21.21 -33.92 18.60
C PRO A 106 20.78 -34.72 19.83
N THR A 107 20.22 -35.91 19.57
CA THR A 107 20.13 -37.12 20.41
C THR A 107 20.17 -36.94 21.93
#